data_AF-A0A0E0HAN8-F1
#
_entry.id   AF-A0A0E0HAN8-F1
#
_cell.length_a   1.000
_cell.length_b   1.000
_cell.length_c   1.000
_cell.angle_alpha   90.00
_cell.angle_beta   90.00
_cell.angle_gamma   90.00
#
_symmetry.space_group_name_H-M   'P 1'
#
loop_
_entity.id
_entity.type
_entity.pdbx_description
1 polymer ?
#
loop_
_entity_poly.entity_id
_entity_poly.type
_entity_poly.pdbx_seq_one_letter_code
_entity_poly.pdbx_strand_id
1 'polypeptide(L)'
;MWRLPKEEVDWILAQFNEPVCAWFRELKRANPSLVPSPEEKDEYTMLLYKWTRDSYEDEAKFAKFQAWVRGEYARKGFVEVDYYYFAKREDAIRLNEEARVEVFGHWSDHHYPSTPILTMKIGSL
;
A
#
# COMPACT_ATOMS: atom_id res chain seq x y z
N MET A 1 -10.83 -0.03 -21.94
CA MET A 1 -9.92 -0.99 -21.28
C MET A 1 -8.54 -0.78 -21.87
N TRP A 2 -7.50 -0.83 -21.04
CA TRP A 2 -6.12 -0.58 -21.42
C TRP A 2 -5.28 -1.79 -21.03
N ARG A 3 -4.45 -2.25 -21.97
CA ARG A 3 -3.51 -3.34 -21.72
C ARG A 3 -2.35 -2.83 -20.87
N LEU A 4 -2.08 -3.52 -19.76
CA LEU A 4 -0.94 -3.19 -18.92
C LEU A 4 0.38 -3.65 -19.59
N PRO A 5 1.46 -2.84 -19.47
CA PRO A 5 2.82 -3.28 -19.79
C PRO A 5 3.20 -4.52 -18.97
N LYS A 6 4.09 -5.35 -19.52
CA LYS A 6 4.53 -6.57 -18.83
C LYS A 6 5.22 -6.22 -17.51
N GLU A 7 6.00 -5.15 -17.50
CA GLU A 7 6.74 -4.66 -16.35
C GLU A 7 5.79 -4.27 -15.20
N GLU A 8 4.63 -3.69 -15.52
CA GLU A 8 3.62 -3.32 -14.53
C GLU A 8 2.89 -4.55 -13.98
N VAL A 9 2.59 -5.54 -14.82
CA VAL A 9 2.05 -6.83 -14.37
C VAL A 9 3.04 -7.55 -13.44
N ASP A 10 4.30 -7.63 -13.84
CA ASP A 10 5.34 -8.28 -13.04
C ASP A 10 5.55 -7.52 -11.71
N TRP A 11 5.51 -6.18 -11.72
CA TRP A 11 5.57 -5.36 -10.51
C TRP A 11 4.39 -5.61 -9.57
N ILE A 12 3.15 -5.64 -10.09
CA ILE A 12 1.95 -5.94 -9.30
C ILE A 12 2.10 -7.29 -8.61
N LEU A 13 2.55 -8.32 -9.35
CA LEU A 13 2.66 -9.69 -8.84
C LEU A 13 3.82 -9.90 -7.87
N ALA A 14 4.85 -9.05 -7.94
CA ALA A 14 6.02 -9.09 -7.04
C ALA A 14 5.77 -8.38 -5.70
N GLN A 15 4.73 -7.56 -5.59
CA GLN A 15 4.39 -6.88 -4.34
C GLN A 15 4.01 -7.88 -3.23
N PHE A 16 4.43 -7.56 -2.00
CA PHE A 16 4.02 -8.27 -0.81
C PHE A 16 2.56 -7.94 -0.45
N ASN A 17 1.90 -8.87 0.25
CA ASN A 17 0.53 -8.70 0.74
C ASN A 17 0.48 -8.55 2.27
N GLU A 18 1.48 -7.87 2.82
CA GLU A 18 1.55 -7.55 4.25
C GLU A 18 1.92 -6.08 4.42
N PRO A 19 1.39 -5.40 5.46
CA PRO A 19 1.73 -4.01 5.70
C PRO A 19 3.23 -3.83 5.90
N VAL A 20 3.80 -2.84 5.20
CA VAL A 20 5.23 -2.51 5.29
C VAL A 20 5.62 -2.11 6.72
N CYS A 21 4.74 -1.37 7.40
CA CYS A 21 4.97 -0.86 8.76
C CYS A 21 5.19 -2.02 9.76
N ALA A 22 6.36 -2.02 10.42
CA ALA A 22 6.70 -3.05 11.41
C ALA A 22 5.77 -3.02 12.63
N TRP A 23 5.40 -1.83 13.11
CA TRP A 23 4.47 -1.69 14.25
C TRP A 23 3.10 -2.30 13.98
N PHE A 24 2.59 -2.22 12.74
CA PHE A 24 1.31 -2.83 12.37
C PHE A 24 1.40 -4.37 12.42
N ARG A 25 2.52 -4.91 11.93
CA ARG A 25 2.78 -6.37 11.96
C ARG A 25 2.97 -6.87 13.38
N GLU A 26 3.71 -6.15 14.22
CA GLU A 26 3.88 -6.46 15.64
C GLU A 26 2.55 -6.40 16.39
N LEU A 27 1.76 -5.34 16.17
CA LEU A 27 0.45 -5.21 16.78
C LEU A 27 -0.49 -6.35 16.38
N LYS A 28 -0.51 -6.73 15.10
CA LYS A 28 -1.31 -7.88 14.62
C LYS A 28 -0.86 -9.20 15.24
N ARG A 29 0.45 -9.40 15.45
CA ARG A 29 0.98 -10.60 16.10
C ARG A 29 0.58 -10.67 17.57
N ALA A 30 0.66 -9.55 18.29
CA ALA A 30 0.29 -9.47 19.70
C ALA A 30 -1.24 -9.55 19.91
N ASN A 31 -2.01 -8.92 19.02
CA ASN A 31 -3.47 -8.89 19.05
C ASN A 31 -4.06 -9.17 17.65
N PRO A 32 -4.29 -10.46 17.31
CA PRO A 32 -4.82 -10.84 16.01
C PRO A 32 -6.19 -10.27 15.68
N SER A 33 -7.02 -9.95 16.68
CA SER A 33 -8.34 -9.34 16.44
C SER A 33 -8.25 -7.88 16.04
N LEU A 34 -7.14 -7.20 16.36
CA LEU A 34 -6.98 -5.75 16.25
C LEU A 34 -8.11 -4.97 16.94
N VAL A 35 -8.66 -5.54 18.02
CA VAL A 35 -9.63 -4.89 18.88
C VAL A 35 -8.91 -4.45 20.15
N PRO A 36 -8.85 -3.14 20.44
CA PRO A 36 -8.23 -2.64 21.66
C PRO A 36 -8.96 -3.17 22.89
N SER A 37 -8.20 -3.44 23.95
CA SER A 37 -8.75 -3.79 25.27
C SER A 37 -9.47 -2.60 25.90
N PRO A 38 -10.37 -2.82 26.88
CA PRO A 38 -11.03 -1.74 27.60
C PRO A 38 -10.09 -0.77 28.32
N GLU A 39 -8.84 -1.17 28.58
CA GLU A 39 -7.79 -0.37 29.21
C GLU A 39 -7.03 0.51 28.20
N GLU A 40 -6.91 0.07 26.94
CA GLU A 40 -6.23 0.77 25.83
C GLU A 40 -7.14 1.85 25.21
N LYS A 41 -7.39 2.92 25.97
CA LYS A 41 -8.31 4.01 25.57
C LYS A 41 -7.61 5.30 25.13
N ASP A 42 -6.28 5.36 25.18
CA ASP A 42 -5.58 6.57 24.73
C ASP A 42 -5.78 6.77 23.22
N GLU A 43 -5.88 8.05 22.82
CA GLU A 43 -6.22 8.43 21.45
C GLU A 43 -5.22 7.90 20.43
N TYR A 44 -3.93 7.88 20.79
CA TYR A 44 -2.86 7.42 19.92
C TYR A 44 -2.96 5.91 19.66
N THR A 45 -3.17 5.11 20.71
CA THR A 45 -3.38 3.67 20.59
C THR A 45 -4.63 3.37 19.76
N MET A 46 -5.74 4.06 20.01
CA MET A 46 -6.96 3.90 19.21
C MET A 46 -6.74 4.20 17.73
N LEU A 47 -5.96 5.25 17.42
CA LEU A 47 -5.58 5.61 16.06
C LEU A 47 -4.66 4.56 15.42
N LEU A 48 -3.68 4.04 16.16
CA LEU A 48 -2.79 2.97 15.72
C LEU A 48 -3.57 1.70 15.36
N TYR A 49 -4.52 1.29 16.20
CA TYR A 49 -5.41 0.17 15.92
C TYR A 49 -6.26 0.41 14.65
N LYS A 50 -6.78 1.64 14.47
CA LYS A 50 -7.52 2.01 13.26
C LYS A 50 -6.66 1.90 12.01
N TRP A 51 -5.50 2.56 11.98
CA TRP A 51 -4.60 2.53 10.83
C TRP A 51 -4.08 1.13 10.51
N THR A 52 -3.84 0.32 11.54
CA THR A 52 -3.45 -1.08 11.35
C THR A 52 -4.56 -1.88 10.67
N ARG A 53 -5.82 -1.72 11.10
CA ARG A 53 -6.97 -2.38 10.45
C ARG A 53 -7.13 -1.93 9.01
N ASP A 54 -7.12 -0.62 8.76
CA ASP A 54 -7.27 -0.02 7.43
C ASP A 54 -6.17 -0.57 6.48
N SER A 55 -4.92 -0.63 6.96
CA SER A 55 -3.80 -1.17 6.18
C SER A 55 -4.00 -2.65 5.83
N TYR A 56 -4.37 -3.50 6.79
CA TYR A 56 -4.61 -4.91 6.51
C TYR A 56 -5.82 -5.13 5.57
N GLU A 57 -6.82 -4.27 5.63
CA GLU A 57 -7.95 -4.32 4.71
C GLU A 57 -7.52 -4.01 3.27
N ASP A 58 -6.67 -3.00 3.09
CA ASP A 58 -6.16 -2.61 1.78
C ASP A 58 -5.19 -3.65 1.20
N GLU A 59 -4.32 -4.26 2.02
CA GLU A 59 -3.51 -5.41 1.61
C GLU A 59 -4.39 -6.59 1.16
N ALA A 60 -5.51 -6.85 1.85
CA ALA A 60 -6.44 -7.91 1.46
C ALA A 60 -7.17 -7.60 0.14
N LYS A 61 -7.53 -6.33 -0.10
CA LYS A 61 -8.09 -5.90 -1.40
C LYS A 61 -7.06 -6.07 -2.51
N PHE A 62 -5.82 -5.68 -2.26
CA PHE A 62 -4.74 -5.79 -3.23
C PHE A 62 -4.38 -7.25 -3.53
N ALA A 63 -4.35 -8.13 -2.53
CA ALA A 63 -4.15 -9.57 -2.72
C ALA A 63 -5.21 -10.20 -3.64
N LYS A 64 -6.48 -9.79 -3.50
CA LYS A 64 -7.57 -10.21 -4.41
C LYS A 64 -7.32 -9.71 -5.84
N PHE A 65 -6.89 -8.46 -5.98
CA PHE A 65 -6.52 -7.91 -7.29
C PHE A 65 -5.35 -8.69 -7.91
N GLN A 66 -4.28 -9.00 -7.15
CA GLN A 66 -3.19 -9.83 -7.63
C GLN A 66 -3.67 -11.21 -8.09
N ALA A 67 -4.56 -11.86 -7.34
CA ALA A 67 -5.12 -13.16 -7.74
C ALA A 67 -5.88 -13.06 -9.07
N TRP A 68 -6.66 -12.00 -9.27
CA TRP A 68 -7.31 -11.71 -10.54
C TRP A 68 -6.31 -11.48 -11.67
N VAL A 69 -5.23 -10.70 -11.44
CA VAL A 69 -4.14 -10.46 -12.41
C VAL A 69 -3.49 -11.78 -12.83
N ARG A 70 -3.19 -12.68 -11.88
CA ARG A 70 -2.65 -14.02 -12.17
C ARG A 70 -3.60 -14.82 -13.08
N GLY A 71 -4.90 -14.78 -12.78
CA GLY A 71 -5.94 -15.45 -13.56
C GLY A 71 -6.06 -14.92 -14.99
N GLU A 72 -6.12 -13.60 -15.15
CA GLU A 72 -6.19 -12.96 -16.47
C GLU A 72 -4.94 -13.26 -17.30
N TYR A 73 -3.76 -13.14 -16.70
CA TYR A 73 -2.50 -13.40 -17.39
C TYR A 73 -2.38 -14.87 -17.82
N ALA A 74 -2.75 -15.82 -16.96
CA ALA A 74 -2.76 -17.24 -17.31
C ALA A 74 -3.72 -17.57 -18.46
N ARG A 75 -4.86 -16.87 -18.53
CA ARG A 75 -5.91 -17.10 -19.53
C ARG A 75 -5.62 -16.46 -20.89
N LYS A 76 -5.07 -15.24 -20.90
CA LYS A 76 -4.94 -14.41 -22.11
C LYS A 76 -3.49 -14.16 -22.53
N GLY A 77 -2.53 -14.34 -21.63
CA GLY A 77 -1.14 -13.89 -21.80
C GLY A 77 -0.93 -12.38 -21.61
N PHE A 78 -1.97 -11.65 -21.18
CA PHE A 78 -1.93 -10.22 -20.88
C PHE A 78 -3.05 -9.84 -19.91
N VAL A 79 -2.96 -8.64 -19.34
CA VAL A 79 -3.98 -8.07 -18.44
C VAL A 79 -4.50 -6.77 -19.02
N GLU A 80 -5.82 -6.61 -19.03
CA GLU A 80 -6.51 -5.39 -19.41
C GLU A 80 -7.28 -4.84 -18.22
N VAL A 81 -7.08 -3.57 -17.92
CA VAL A 81 -7.76 -2.86 -16.84
C VAL A 81 -8.66 -1.77 -17.39
N ASP A 82 -9.61 -1.29 -16.59
CA ASP A 82 -10.43 -0.14 -16.93
C ASP A 82 -9.88 1.16 -16.32
N TYR A 83 -10.64 2.26 -16.46
CA TYR A 83 -10.25 3.56 -15.93
C TYR A 83 -10.17 3.57 -14.38
N TYR A 84 -10.92 2.69 -13.72
CA TYR A 84 -10.97 2.62 -12.26
C TYR A 84 -9.61 2.22 -11.67
N TYR A 85 -8.86 1.35 -12.35
CA TYR A 85 -7.49 1.01 -11.95
C TYR A 85 -6.59 2.25 -11.87
N PHE A 86 -6.58 3.08 -12.91
CA PHE A 86 -5.73 4.27 -12.95
C PHE A 86 -6.14 5.29 -11.89
N ALA A 87 -7.45 5.50 -11.69
CA ALA A 87 -7.94 6.35 -10.62
C ALA A 87 -7.46 5.87 -9.24
N LYS A 88 -7.51 4.54 -8.98
CA LYS A 88 -7.03 3.96 -7.73
C LYS A 88 -5.52 4.04 -7.56
N ARG A 89 -4.76 3.91 -8.64
CA ARG A 89 -3.31 4.08 -8.62
C ARG A 89 -2.93 5.52 -8.27
N GLU A 90 -3.57 6.51 -8.88
CA GLU A 90 -3.36 7.93 -8.56
C GLU A 90 -3.75 8.25 -7.12
N ASP A 91 -4.89 7.75 -6.64
CA ASP A 91 -5.30 7.88 -5.24
C ASP A 91 -4.24 7.34 -4.28
N ALA A 92 -3.71 6.15 -4.56
CA ALA A 92 -2.67 5.52 -3.73
C ALA A 92 -1.36 6.33 -3.73
N ILE A 93 -0.96 6.87 -4.87
CA ILE A 93 0.22 7.73 -4.99
C ILE A 93 0.02 9.02 -4.19
N ARG A 94 -1.14 9.68 -4.35
CA ARG A 94 -1.46 10.91 -3.63
C ARG A 94 -1.48 10.69 -2.12
N LEU A 95 -2.16 9.65 -1.64
CA LEU A 95 -2.22 9.32 -0.22
C LEU A 95 -0.84 8.99 0.36
N ASN A 96 0.02 8.33 -0.42
CA ASN A 96 1.40 8.09 0.00
C ASN A 96 2.17 9.41 0.17
N GLU A 97 2.04 10.32 -0.80
CA GLU A 97 2.71 11.62 -0.72
C GLU A 97 2.18 12.50 0.41
N GLU A 98 0.86 12.52 0.62
CA GLU A 98 0.23 13.21 1.76
C GLU A 98 0.75 12.66 3.09
N ALA A 99 0.80 11.32 3.24
CA ALA A 99 1.37 10.69 4.44
C ALA A 99 2.86 11.02 4.63
N ARG A 100 3.64 11.10 3.54
CA ARG A 100 5.05 11.54 3.61
C ARG A 100 5.16 12.98 4.06
N VAL A 101 4.33 13.88 3.55
CA VAL A 101 4.32 15.29 3.95
C VAL A 101 3.87 15.46 5.40
N GLU A 102 2.87 14.71 5.85
CA GLU A 102 2.41 14.75 7.24
C GLU A 102 3.51 14.27 8.21
N VAL A 103 4.20 13.17 7.88
CA VAL A 103 5.24 12.57 8.73
C VAL A 103 6.57 13.34 8.66
N PHE A 104 6.99 13.78 7.47
CA PHE A 104 8.31 14.37 7.23
C PHE A 104 8.30 15.88 6.93
N GLY A 105 7.14 16.50 6.70
CA GLY A 105 7.04 17.93 6.40
C GLY A 105 7.51 18.82 7.56
N HIS A 106 7.40 18.34 8.79
CA HIS A 106 7.95 18.99 9.99
C HIS A 106 9.48 18.89 10.12
N TRP A 107 10.16 18.10 9.29
CA TRP A 107 11.61 17.82 9.36
C TRP A 107 12.43 18.56 8.29
N SER A 108 11.86 19.60 7.67
CA SER A 108 12.44 20.31 6.52
C SER A 108 13.65 21.22 6.85
N ASP A 109 14.09 21.32 8.12
CA ASP A 109 15.28 22.10 8.51
C ASP A 109 16.62 21.35 8.47
N HIS A 110 16.63 20.02 8.25
CA HIS A 110 17.87 19.27 8.16
C HIS A 110 17.98 18.46 6.87
N HIS A 111 18.81 18.97 5.97
CA HIS A 111 19.26 18.30 4.75
C HIS A 111 19.88 16.93 5.07
N TYR A 112 19.18 15.85 4.74
CA TYR A 112 19.77 14.54 4.51
C TYR A 112 19.25 13.93 3.20
N PRO A 113 20.07 13.09 2.55
CA PRO A 113 19.90 12.72 1.16
C PRO A 113 18.73 11.78 0.99
N SER A 114 18.00 12.02 -0.09
CA SER A 114 16.90 11.25 -0.62
C SER A 114 17.24 9.76 -0.76
N THR A 115 17.00 8.97 0.28
CA THR A 115 16.84 7.51 0.15
C THR A 115 15.39 7.18 -0.19
N PRO A 116 15.12 6.65 -1.38
CA PRO A 116 13.77 6.39 -1.81
C PRO A 116 13.31 5.01 -1.36
N ILE A 117 12.28 4.97 -0.51
CA ILE A 117 11.53 3.73 -0.31
C ILE A 117 10.43 3.57 -1.39
N LEU A 118 10.22 4.56 -2.27
CA LEU A 118 9.23 4.49 -3.36
C LEU A 118 9.58 5.23 -4.66
N THR A 119 10.85 5.51 -4.95
CA THR A 119 11.25 5.89 -6.34
C THR A 119 11.91 4.70 -7.04
N MET A 120 11.09 3.80 -7.56
CA MET A 120 11.49 3.07 -8.77
C MET A 120 10.98 3.85 -9.97
N LYS A 121 11.91 4.62 -10.55
CA LYS A 121 11.95 5.12 -11.93
C LYS A 121 10.73 4.74 -12.77
N ILE A 122 9.80 5.68 -12.92
CA ILE A 122 8.98 5.73 -14.13
C ILE A 122 9.95 6.21 -15.22
N GLY A 123 10.51 5.24 -15.94
CA GLY A 123 11.20 5.50 -17.19
C GLY A 123 10.24 6.21 -18.13
N SER A 124 10.77 7.26 -18.77
CA SER A 124 10.17 8.00 -19.85
C SER A 124 9.38 7.12 -20.80
N LEU A 125 8.10 7.43 -20.99
CA LEU A 125 7.35 7.24 -22.23
C LEU A 125 6.54 8.52 -22.47
#